data_AF-A0AAW5JKL7-F1
#
_entry.id   AF-A0AAW5JKL7-F1
#
_cell.length_a   1.000
_cell.length_b   1.000
_cell.length_c   1.000
_cell.angle_alpha   90.00
_cell.angle_beta   90.00
_cell.angle_gamma   90.00
#
_symmetry.space_group_name_H-M   'P 1'
#
loop_
_entity.id
_entity.type
_entity.pdbx_description
1 polymer ?
#
loop_
_entity_poly.entity_id
_entity_poly.type
_entity_poly.pdbx_seq_one_letter_code
_entity_poly.pdbx_strand_id
1 'polypeptide(L)'
;MQSVPREWLDFLRQQFPKDSRIQLTEIGGNPRPISPGSTGKLDYIDDAGQFHVKWDNGCTLALVLGEDRFSVYLPEPQTFKLYMPLTADFYGRDEWGDMSEDGEEWDGHTLMDYEGQILSALVKNRVPEENESGLMRWYGEDDSVDHKVRSAVFTVEVRNRQLWGVAECRVAGELTPEELMRPLPLLQKILRCRE
;
A
#
# COMPACT_ATOMS: atom_id res chain seq x y z
N MET A 1 -22.98 25.72 -15.57
CA MET A 1 -22.59 24.69 -14.58
C MET A 1 -21.17 25.00 -14.18
N GLN A 2 -20.92 25.32 -12.91
CA GLN A 2 -19.54 25.42 -12.42
C GLN A 2 -18.97 24.00 -12.42
N SER A 3 -17.94 23.76 -13.23
CA SER A 3 -17.21 22.50 -13.22
C SER A 3 -16.52 22.36 -11.87
N VAL A 4 -16.65 21.21 -11.21
CA VAL A 4 -15.92 20.92 -9.98
C VAL A 4 -14.41 20.99 -10.30
N PRO A 5 -13.58 21.69 -9.51
CA PRO A 5 -12.14 21.75 -9.74
C PRO A 5 -11.52 20.35 -9.73
N ARG A 6 -10.61 20.07 -10.67
CA ARG A 6 -9.94 18.75 -10.77
C ARG A 6 -9.22 18.37 -9.49
N GLU A 7 -8.50 19.31 -8.88
CA GLU A 7 -7.81 19.11 -7.60
C GLU A 7 -8.76 18.66 -6.49
N TRP A 8 -9.97 19.20 -6.46
CA TRP A 8 -11.00 18.80 -5.50
C TRP A 8 -11.53 17.39 -5.77
N LEU A 9 -11.73 17.03 -7.05
CA LEU A 9 -12.12 15.66 -7.43
C LEU A 9 -11.04 14.64 -7.07
N ASP A 10 -9.77 14.99 -7.31
CA ASP A 10 -8.64 14.12 -6.98
C ASP A 10 -8.54 13.92 -5.46
N PHE A 11 -8.71 15.00 -4.69
CA PHE A 11 -8.81 14.93 -3.23
C PHE A 11 -9.96 14.00 -2.77
N LEU A 12 -11.17 14.15 -3.33
CA LEU A 12 -12.30 13.29 -2.97
C LEU A 12 -12.02 11.82 -3.30
N ARG A 13 -11.45 11.53 -4.47
CA ARG A 13 -11.10 10.16 -4.91
C ARG A 13 -10.01 9.54 -4.05
N GLN A 14 -9.09 10.34 -3.51
CA GLN A 14 -8.08 9.89 -2.56
C GLN A 14 -8.66 9.59 -1.17
N GLN A 15 -9.54 10.47 -0.66
CA GLN A 15 -10.12 10.29 0.67
C GLN A 15 -11.19 9.19 0.72
N PHE A 16 -11.88 8.95 -0.39
CA PHE A 16 -12.93 7.96 -0.52
C PHE A 16 -12.56 6.94 -1.61
N PRO A 17 -11.68 5.97 -1.29
CA PRO A 17 -11.26 4.97 -2.26
C PRO A 17 -12.43 4.09 -2.69
N LYS A 18 -12.32 3.56 -3.91
CA LYS A 18 -13.21 2.50 -4.42
C LYS A 18 -13.33 1.36 -3.40
N ASP A 19 -14.50 0.73 -3.39
CA ASP A 19 -14.92 -0.32 -2.45
C ASP A 19 -15.11 0.12 -1.00
N SER A 20 -14.99 1.43 -0.71
CA SER A 20 -15.44 1.97 0.59
C SER A 20 -16.92 1.64 0.83
N ARG A 21 -17.23 1.19 2.05
CA ARG A 21 -18.60 0.88 2.45
C ARG A 21 -19.33 2.18 2.75
N ILE A 22 -20.45 2.40 2.09
CA ILE A 22 -21.30 3.56 2.29
C ILE A 22 -22.57 3.13 3.01
N GLN A 23 -22.97 3.90 4.01
CA GLN A 23 -24.26 3.77 4.68
C GLN A 23 -25.04 5.07 4.54
N LEU A 24 -26.20 4.99 3.90
CA LEU A 24 -27.09 6.14 3.74
C LEU A 24 -27.81 6.43 5.06
N THR A 25 -27.85 7.70 5.45
CA THR A 25 -28.62 8.18 6.61
C THR A 25 -29.86 8.94 6.15
N GLU A 26 -29.70 9.89 5.21
CA GLU A 26 -30.78 10.75 4.73
C GLU A 26 -30.51 11.18 3.28
N ILE A 27 -31.56 11.25 2.46
CA ILE A 27 -31.49 11.76 1.08
C ILE A 27 -31.98 13.20 1.05
N GLY A 28 -31.24 14.07 0.35
CA GLY A 28 -31.67 15.43 0.06
C GLY A 28 -32.76 15.47 -1.03
N GLY A 29 -33.97 15.88 -0.68
CA GLY A 29 -34.96 16.41 -1.62
C GLY A 29 -35.53 15.47 -2.72
N ASN A 30 -35.24 14.17 -2.74
CA ASN A 30 -35.68 13.26 -3.82
C ASN A 30 -36.91 12.40 -3.44
N PRO A 31 -38.00 12.35 -4.25
CA PRO A 31 -39.24 11.60 -3.94
C PRO A 31 -39.15 10.07 -4.06
N ARG A 32 -37.99 9.48 -4.35
CA ARG A 32 -37.77 8.01 -4.34
C ARG A 32 -36.67 7.65 -3.33
N PRO A 33 -37.02 7.43 -2.06
CA PRO A 33 -36.00 7.20 -1.04
C PRO A 33 -35.50 5.75 -1.14
N ILE A 34 -34.21 5.58 -1.39
CA ILE A 34 -33.51 4.45 -0.79
C ILE A 34 -33.75 4.55 0.72
N SER A 35 -34.14 3.45 1.36
CA SER A 35 -34.44 3.46 2.80
C SER A 35 -33.21 3.89 3.60
N PRO A 36 -33.35 4.80 4.58
CA PRO A 36 -32.29 5.07 5.56
C PRO A 36 -31.71 3.78 6.14
N GLY A 37 -30.40 3.73 6.29
CA GLY A 37 -29.66 2.53 6.70
C GLY A 37 -29.30 1.59 5.54
N SER A 38 -29.73 1.86 4.30
CA SER A 38 -29.25 1.11 3.16
C SER A 38 -27.73 1.26 3.02
N THR A 39 -27.11 0.18 2.59
CA THR A 39 -25.65 0.08 2.47
C THR A 39 -25.24 -0.34 1.07
N GLY A 40 -24.03 0.05 0.67
CA GLY A 40 -23.48 -0.23 -0.65
C GLY A 40 -21.98 -0.01 -0.67
N LYS A 41 -21.35 -0.33 -1.79
CA LYS A 41 -19.92 -0.06 -2.01
C LYS A 41 -19.73 1.09 -3.00
N LEU A 42 -18.81 2.00 -2.69
CA LEU A 42 -18.41 3.04 -3.63
C LEU A 42 -17.76 2.41 -4.86
N ASP A 43 -18.26 2.74 -6.04
CA ASP A 43 -17.70 2.30 -7.31
C ASP A 43 -16.70 3.33 -7.84
N TYR A 44 -17.14 4.58 -8.01
CA TYR A 44 -16.29 5.70 -8.40
C TYR A 44 -16.95 7.05 -8.07
N ILE A 45 -16.16 8.13 -8.14
CA ILE A 45 -16.64 9.51 -8.06
C ILE A 45 -16.51 10.14 -9.44
N ASP A 46 -17.63 10.59 -10.00
CA ASP A 46 -17.66 11.17 -11.35
C ASP A 46 -17.11 12.60 -11.39
N ASP A 47 -17.06 13.19 -12.60
CA ASP A 47 -16.51 14.54 -12.80
C ASP A 47 -17.44 15.67 -12.31
N ALA A 48 -18.66 15.32 -11.87
CA ALA A 48 -19.56 16.22 -11.16
C ALA A 48 -19.43 16.11 -9.64
N GLY A 49 -18.55 15.23 -9.13
CA GLY A 49 -18.36 14.99 -7.70
C GLY A 49 -19.42 14.10 -7.07
N GLN A 50 -20.21 13.37 -7.87
CA GLN A 50 -21.23 12.45 -7.38
C GLN A 50 -20.62 11.08 -7.08
N PHE A 51 -21.04 10.49 -5.96
CA PHE A 51 -20.59 9.20 -5.49
C PHE A 51 -21.48 8.12 -6.10
N HIS A 52 -20.94 7.37 -7.06
CA HIS A 52 -21.63 6.24 -7.66
C HIS A 52 -21.48 5.02 -6.77
N VAL A 53 -22.59 4.58 -6.18
CA VAL A 53 -22.60 3.48 -5.20
C VAL A 53 -23.29 2.27 -5.80
N LYS A 54 -22.63 1.12 -5.72
CA LYS A 54 -23.26 -0.20 -5.92
C LYS A 54 -23.98 -0.56 -4.64
N TRP A 55 -25.27 -0.22 -4.57
CA TRP A 55 -26.11 -0.53 -3.42
C TRP A 55 -26.42 -2.02 -3.34
N ASP A 56 -26.41 -2.58 -2.13
CA ASP A 56 -26.68 -4.01 -1.89
C ASP A 56 -28.11 -4.41 -2.27
N ASN A 57 -29.03 -3.45 -2.25
CA ASN A 57 -30.42 -3.62 -2.67
C ASN A 57 -30.61 -3.49 -4.20
N GLY A 58 -29.54 -3.34 -4.97
CA GLY A 58 -29.57 -3.21 -6.43
C GLY A 58 -29.94 -1.81 -6.93
N CYS A 59 -30.05 -0.81 -6.06
CA CYS A 59 -30.24 0.57 -6.49
C CYS A 59 -28.97 1.13 -7.17
N THR A 60 -29.15 2.19 -7.96
CA THR A 60 -28.06 2.87 -8.70
C THR A 60 -28.05 4.37 -8.43
N LEU A 61 -28.65 4.83 -7.32
CA LEU A 61 -28.68 6.25 -6.96
C LEU A 61 -27.26 6.73 -6.62
N ALA A 62 -26.81 7.79 -7.31
CA ALA A 62 -25.58 8.49 -6.95
C ALA A 62 -25.85 9.46 -5.79
N LEU A 63 -24.89 9.62 -4.90
CA LEU A 63 -24.99 10.55 -3.76
C LEU A 63 -24.23 11.84 -4.03
N VAL A 64 -24.75 12.94 -3.51
CA VAL A 64 -24.12 14.27 -3.61
C VAL A 64 -23.64 14.71 -2.23
N LEU A 65 -22.33 14.92 -2.10
CA LEU A 65 -21.74 15.39 -0.85
C LEU A 65 -22.30 16.78 -0.49
N GLY A 66 -22.88 16.91 0.70
CA GLY A 66 -23.47 18.16 1.19
C GLY A 66 -24.99 18.28 0.98
N GLU A 67 -25.57 17.53 0.05
CA GLU A 67 -27.04 17.39 -0.09
C GLU A 67 -27.54 16.13 0.62
N ASP A 68 -26.84 15.01 0.42
CA ASP A 68 -27.14 13.74 1.07
C ASP A 68 -26.33 13.55 2.35
N ARG A 69 -26.93 12.88 3.34
CA ARG A 69 -26.23 12.47 4.57
C ARG A 69 -25.92 11.00 4.51
N PHE A 70 -24.63 10.67 4.54
CA PHE A 70 -24.14 9.30 4.55
C PHE A 70 -22.84 9.19 5.33
N SER A 71 -22.54 7.99 5.79
CA SER A 71 -21.27 7.62 6.42
C SER A 71 -20.45 6.78 5.46
N VAL A 72 -19.14 7.01 5.41
CA VAL A 72 -18.18 6.22 4.63
C VAL A 72 -17.26 5.46 5.58
N TYR A 73 -17.13 4.16 5.37
CA TYR A 73 -16.19 3.30 6.06
C TYR A 73 -15.17 2.80 5.04
N LEU A 74 -13.89 3.11 5.30
CA LEU A 74 -12.80 2.71 4.42
C LEU A 74 -12.71 1.18 4.32
N PRO A 75 -12.30 0.63 3.16
CA PRO A 75 -12.10 -0.80 3.01
C PRO A 75 -11.05 -1.28 4.00
N GLU A 76 -11.23 -2.50 4.53
CA GLU A 76 -10.21 -3.13 5.34
C GLU A 76 -8.91 -3.26 4.53
N PRO A 77 -7.75 -2.84 5.07
CA PRO A 77 -6.50 -2.94 4.34
C PRO A 77 -6.19 -4.39 3.97
N GLN A 78 -6.02 -4.65 2.68
CA GLN A 78 -5.60 -5.95 2.17
C GLN A 78 -4.09 -6.10 2.29
N THR A 79 -3.62 -7.33 2.51
CA THR A 79 -2.19 -7.61 2.58
C THR A 79 -1.70 -8.12 1.24
N PHE A 80 -0.68 -7.45 0.68
CA PHE A 80 -0.02 -7.83 -0.56
C PHE A 80 1.47 -8.09 -0.31
N LYS A 81 2.04 -9.05 -1.04
CA LYS A 81 3.47 -9.36 -1.00
C LYS A 81 4.13 -8.90 -2.30
N LEU A 82 5.06 -7.97 -2.18
CA LEU A 82 5.92 -7.56 -3.28
C LEU A 82 7.20 -8.37 -3.21
N TYR A 83 7.44 -9.16 -4.26
CA TYR A 83 8.61 -10.01 -4.39
C TYR A 83 9.68 -9.29 -5.21
N MET A 84 10.90 -9.31 -4.71
CA MET A 84 12.05 -8.75 -5.42
C MET A 84 13.27 -9.68 -5.32
N PRO A 85 14.07 -9.79 -6.39
CA PRO A 85 15.29 -10.58 -6.36
C PRO A 85 16.24 -10.00 -5.30
N LEU A 86 16.80 -10.88 -4.47
CA LEU A 86 17.78 -10.51 -3.45
C LEU A 86 19.19 -10.86 -3.98
N THR A 87 20.10 -9.90 -3.87
CA THR A 87 21.54 -10.11 -4.08
C THR A 87 22.28 -9.51 -2.89
N ALA A 88 23.47 -10.02 -2.59
CA ALA A 88 24.32 -9.50 -1.53
C ALA A 88 25.78 -9.61 -1.93
N ASP A 89 26.61 -8.67 -1.49
CA ASP A 89 28.06 -8.73 -1.69
C ASP A 89 28.69 -9.43 -0.48
N PHE A 90 29.35 -10.56 -0.73
CA PHE A 90 30.07 -11.30 0.29
C PHE A 90 31.54 -10.88 0.32
N TYR A 91 31.97 -10.37 1.46
CA TYR A 91 33.36 -10.01 1.73
C TYR A 91 34.02 -11.14 2.52
N GLY A 92 34.72 -12.03 1.81
CA GLY A 92 35.45 -13.13 2.43
C GLY A 92 36.63 -12.63 3.28
N ARG A 93 37.02 -13.41 4.30
CA ARG A 93 38.29 -13.19 4.99
C ARG A 93 39.42 -13.88 4.26
N ASP A 94 40.54 -13.19 4.13
CA ASP A 94 41.78 -13.77 3.59
C ASP A 94 42.49 -14.66 4.62
N GLU A 95 43.65 -15.20 4.22
CA GLU A 95 44.48 -16.08 5.05
C GLU A 95 45.01 -15.42 6.33
N TRP A 96 44.99 -14.08 6.40
CA TRP A 96 45.42 -13.27 7.53
C TRP A 96 44.24 -12.80 8.40
N GLY A 97 43.01 -13.11 7.97
CA GLY A 97 41.78 -12.74 8.66
C GLY A 97 41.27 -11.35 8.31
N ASP A 98 41.91 -10.66 7.37
CA ASP A 98 41.49 -9.36 6.85
C ASP A 98 40.32 -9.56 5.88
N MET A 99 39.34 -8.64 5.93
CA MET A 99 38.19 -8.68 5.02
C MET A 99 38.66 -8.24 3.63
N SER A 100 38.33 -9.01 2.60
CA SER A 100 38.55 -8.62 1.20
C SER A 100 37.93 -7.25 0.92
N GLU A 101 38.62 -6.40 0.16
CA GLU A 101 38.05 -5.16 -0.36
C GLU A 101 37.09 -5.41 -1.54
N ASP A 102 37.32 -6.52 -2.26
CA ASP A 102 36.49 -6.97 -3.37
C ASP A 102 35.42 -7.93 -2.84
N GLY A 103 34.14 -7.55 -2.97
CA GLY A 103 33.00 -8.41 -2.66
C GLY A 103 32.67 -9.36 -3.81
N GLU A 104 32.22 -10.57 -3.47
CA GLU A 104 31.63 -11.50 -4.43
C GLU A 104 30.11 -11.36 -4.41
N GLU A 105 29.50 -11.00 -5.53
CA GLU A 105 28.04 -10.90 -5.63
C GLU A 105 27.42 -12.31 -5.55
N TRP A 106 26.60 -12.53 -4.54
CA TRP A 106 25.83 -13.75 -4.35
C TRP A 106 24.38 -13.52 -4.73
N ASP A 107 23.85 -14.44 -5.54
CA ASP A 107 22.45 -14.43 -5.95
C ASP A 107 21.53 -15.05 -4.89
N GLY A 108 20.22 -14.89 -5.09
CA GLY A 108 19.23 -15.47 -4.18
C GLY A 108 19.32 -16.99 -4.04
N HIS A 109 19.92 -17.72 -4.99
CA HIS A 109 20.12 -19.17 -4.85
C HIS A 109 21.16 -19.46 -3.76
N THR A 110 22.31 -18.80 -3.83
CA THR A 110 23.39 -18.90 -2.83
C THR A 110 22.94 -18.38 -1.46
N LEU A 111 22.11 -17.34 -1.42
CA LEU A 111 21.64 -16.75 -0.17
C LEU A 111 20.63 -17.61 0.60
N MET A 112 20.11 -18.71 0.03
CA MET A 112 19.18 -19.60 0.74
C MET A 112 19.76 -20.13 2.06
N ASP A 113 21.05 -20.48 2.07
CA ASP A 113 21.73 -21.00 3.26
C ASP A 113 21.91 -19.91 4.35
N TYR A 114 21.67 -18.65 3.99
CA TYR A 114 21.81 -17.47 4.84
C TYR A 114 20.46 -16.85 5.24
N GLU A 115 19.33 -17.49 4.89
CA GLU A 115 17.97 -16.99 5.19
C GLU A 115 17.82 -16.59 6.67
N GLY A 116 18.27 -17.45 7.59
CA GLY A 116 18.14 -17.20 9.02
C GLY A 116 18.97 -16.00 9.50
N GLN A 117 20.18 -15.83 8.98
CA GLN A 117 21.07 -14.71 9.29
C GLN A 117 20.50 -13.41 8.73
N ILE A 118 20.03 -13.43 7.48
CA ILE A 118 19.42 -12.28 6.81
C ILE A 118 18.15 -11.86 7.55
N LEU A 119 17.27 -12.80 7.87
CA LEU A 119 16.06 -12.52 8.64
C LEU A 119 16.39 -11.94 10.03
N SER A 120 17.40 -12.50 10.70
CA SER A 120 17.86 -11.99 12.00
C SER A 120 18.41 -10.58 11.90
N ALA A 121 19.17 -10.27 10.84
CA ALA A 121 19.69 -8.93 10.59
C ALA A 121 18.54 -7.93 10.34
N LEU A 122 17.55 -8.31 9.52
CA LEU A 122 16.36 -7.48 9.27
C LEU A 122 15.61 -7.17 10.55
N VAL A 123 15.40 -8.15 11.43
CA VAL A 123 14.70 -7.93 12.72
C VAL A 123 15.52 -7.06 13.66
N LYS A 124 16.84 -7.28 13.75
CA LYS A 124 17.74 -6.47 14.61
C LYS A 124 17.83 -5.02 14.16
N ASN A 125 17.74 -4.77 12.86
CA ASN A 125 17.78 -3.44 12.27
C ASN A 125 16.43 -2.71 12.28
N ARG A 126 15.36 -3.33 12.79
CA ARG A 126 14.08 -2.64 13.00
C ARG A 126 14.21 -1.68 14.17
N VAL A 127 13.78 -0.46 13.95
CA VAL A 127 13.75 0.58 14.99
C VAL A 127 12.33 0.77 15.52
N PRO A 128 12.14 1.20 16.79
CA PRO A 128 10.82 1.36 17.38
C PRO A 128 9.86 2.26 16.59
N GLU A 129 10.40 3.23 15.85
CA GLU A 129 9.64 4.15 15.00
C GLU A 129 8.92 3.44 13.83
N GLU A 130 9.33 2.22 13.48
CA GLU A 130 8.74 1.41 12.40
C GLU A 130 7.59 0.52 12.88
N ASN A 131 7.22 0.58 14.16
CA ASN A 131 6.32 -0.40 14.77
C ASN A 131 4.87 -0.34 14.21
N GLU A 132 4.43 0.83 13.75
CA GLU A 132 3.07 1.02 13.22
C GLU A 132 2.99 0.98 11.69
N SER A 133 3.88 1.69 10.99
CA SER A 133 3.85 1.84 9.53
C SER A 133 5.00 1.13 8.81
N GLY A 134 5.90 0.46 9.53
CA GLY A 134 7.08 -0.18 8.95
C GLY A 134 7.94 0.83 8.20
N LEU A 135 8.37 0.46 6.99
CA LEU A 135 9.17 1.32 6.13
C LEU A 135 8.42 2.53 5.58
N MET A 136 7.08 2.54 5.63
CA MET A 136 6.31 3.73 5.24
C MET A 136 6.59 4.91 6.17
N ARG A 137 7.11 4.68 7.39
CA ARG A 137 7.63 5.75 8.24
C ARG A 137 8.66 6.64 7.54
N TRP A 138 9.43 6.07 6.63
CA TRP A 138 10.54 6.71 5.92
C TRP A 138 10.21 7.10 4.47
N TYR A 139 9.01 6.76 3.97
CA TYR A 139 8.61 7.06 2.60
C TYR A 139 8.60 8.58 2.35
N GLY A 140 7.92 9.32 3.23
CA GLY A 140 8.05 10.78 3.35
C GLY A 140 7.50 11.61 2.17
N GLU A 141 6.95 10.96 1.14
CA GLU A 141 6.30 11.62 0.01
C GLU A 141 4.80 11.75 0.27
N ASP A 142 4.23 12.92 -0.03
CA ASP A 142 2.78 13.16 0.04
C ASP A 142 2.14 12.77 -1.29
N ASP A 143 2.05 11.47 -1.54
CA ASP A 143 1.48 10.92 -2.77
C ASP A 143 0.43 9.83 -2.51
N SER A 144 -0.16 9.31 -3.59
CA SER A 144 -1.21 8.30 -3.49
C SER A 144 -0.74 6.99 -2.84
N VAL A 145 0.56 6.68 -2.85
CA VAL A 145 1.12 5.50 -2.18
C VAL A 145 1.11 5.72 -0.67
N ASP A 146 1.47 6.90 -0.17
CA ASP A 146 1.44 7.21 1.27
C ASP A 146 0.03 7.12 1.86
N HIS A 147 -0.97 7.56 1.11
CA HIS A 147 -2.37 7.47 1.54
C HIS A 147 -2.94 6.05 1.50
N LYS A 148 -2.48 5.21 0.57
CA LYS A 148 -3.00 3.84 0.37
C LYS A 148 -2.25 2.80 1.19
N VAL A 149 -0.92 2.91 1.30
CA VAL A 149 -0.07 1.92 1.97
C VAL A 149 0.05 2.27 3.45
N ARG A 150 -0.68 1.53 4.28
CA ARG A 150 -0.73 1.72 5.75
C ARG A 150 0.54 1.24 6.44
N SER A 151 1.12 0.15 5.96
CA SER A 151 2.38 -0.35 6.48
C SER A 151 3.12 -1.14 5.42
N ALA A 152 4.45 -1.12 5.45
CA ALA A 152 5.30 -1.95 4.62
C ALA A 152 6.37 -2.60 5.49
N VAL A 153 6.35 -3.93 5.62
CA VAL A 153 7.26 -4.67 6.48
C VAL A 153 8.14 -5.58 5.65
N PHE A 154 9.44 -5.52 5.89
CA PHE A 154 10.42 -6.31 5.16
C PHE A 154 10.67 -7.67 5.80
N THR A 155 10.70 -8.70 4.96
CA THR A 155 11.04 -10.09 5.28
C THR A 155 11.71 -10.76 4.07
N VAL A 156 12.07 -12.02 4.21
CA VAL A 156 12.58 -12.87 3.12
C VAL A 156 11.75 -14.14 3.01
N GLU A 157 11.66 -14.71 1.81
CA GLU A 157 10.99 -15.99 1.56
C GLU A 157 11.71 -16.80 0.47
N VAL A 158 11.86 -18.11 0.67
CA VAL A 158 12.36 -19.01 -0.38
C VAL A 158 11.24 -19.38 -1.36
N ARG A 159 11.43 -19.11 -2.65
CA ARG A 159 10.54 -19.51 -3.74
C ARG A 159 11.35 -19.98 -4.95
N ASN A 160 10.97 -21.12 -5.53
CA ASN A 160 11.64 -21.70 -6.69
C ASN A 160 13.16 -21.90 -6.51
N ARG A 161 13.59 -22.35 -5.32
CA ARG A 161 15.02 -22.52 -4.95
C ARG A 161 15.83 -21.22 -5.04
N GLN A 162 15.19 -20.10 -4.74
CA GLN A 162 15.81 -18.79 -4.66
C GLN A 162 15.23 -18.04 -3.46
N LEU A 163 16.07 -17.34 -2.71
CA LEU A 163 15.66 -16.43 -1.67
C LEU A 163 15.21 -15.11 -2.29
N TRP A 164 14.01 -14.66 -1.91
CA TRP A 164 13.42 -13.40 -2.36
C TRP A 164 13.31 -12.45 -1.19
N GLY A 165 13.54 -11.16 -1.47
CA GLY A 165 13.11 -10.09 -0.59
C GLY A 165 11.60 -9.93 -0.72
N VAL A 166 10.91 -9.81 0.40
CA VAL A 166 9.47 -9.66 0.45
C VAL A 166 9.11 -8.43 1.25
N ALA A 167 8.44 -7.48 0.61
CA ALA A 167 7.76 -6.40 1.30
C ALA A 167 6.28 -6.79 1.49
N GLU A 168 5.90 -7.04 2.74
CA GLU A 168 4.51 -7.25 3.14
C GLU A 168 3.86 -5.89 3.36
N CYS A 169 3.01 -5.50 2.42
CA CYS A 169 2.32 -4.21 2.42
C CYS A 169 0.86 -4.38 2.83
N ARG A 170 0.39 -3.57 3.79
CA ARG A 170 -1.03 -3.42 4.09
C ARG A 170 -1.57 -2.21 3.34
N VAL A 171 -2.52 -2.43 2.44
CA VAL A 171 -2.98 -1.42 1.49
C VAL A 171 -4.49 -1.24 1.60
N ALA A 172 -4.94 0.00 1.79
CA ALA A 172 -6.33 0.39 1.72
C ALA A 172 -6.72 0.72 0.27
N GLY A 173 -7.36 -0.23 -0.42
CA GLY A 173 -7.78 -0.11 -1.81
C GLY A 173 -6.83 -0.77 -2.81
N GLU A 174 -6.94 -0.37 -4.08
CA GLU A 174 -6.14 -0.90 -5.20
C GLU A 174 -4.93 0.00 -5.49
N LEU A 175 -3.75 -0.61 -5.66
CA LEU A 175 -2.54 0.05 -6.19
C LEU A 175 -2.50 -0.12 -7.71
N THR A 176 -2.25 0.95 -8.45
CA THR A 176 -2.00 0.87 -9.89
C THR A 176 -0.60 0.29 -10.17
N PRO A 177 -0.34 -0.23 -11.40
CA PRO A 177 1.01 -0.67 -11.78
C PRO A 177 2.09 0.40 -11.57
N GLU A 178 1.78 1.66 -11.83
CA GLU A 178 2.69 2.79 -11.62
C GLU A 178 2.97 3.01 -10.12
N GLU A 179 1.94 2.89 -9.27
CA GLU A 179 2.08 3.01 -7.83
C GLU A 179 2.90 1.86 -7.23
N LEU A 180 2.84 0.65 -7.80
CA LEU A 180 3.67 -0.49 -7.39
C LEU A 180 5.16 -0.27 -7.69
N MET A 181 5.48 0.55 -8.70
CA MET A 181 6.86 0.83 -9.09
C MET A 181 7.54 1.91 -8.25
N ARG A 182 6.78 2.75 -7.53
CA ARG A 182 7.31 3.84 -6.68
C ARG A 182 7.94 3.41 -5.35
N PRO A 183 7.38 2.44 -4.60
CA PRO A 183 8.02 1.99 -3.37
C PRO A 183 9.29 1.18 -3.66
N LEU A 184 9.40 0.50 -4.81
CA LEU A 184 10.55 -0.37 -5.12
C LEU A 184 11.93 0.32 -4.99
N PRO A 185 12.18 1.52 -5.56
CA PRO A 185 13.43 2.25 -5.34
C PRO A 185 13.68 2.67 -3.89
N LEU A 186 12.63 2.99 -3.13
CA LEU A 186 12.74 3.39 -1.72
C LEU A 186 13.08 2.18 -0.84
N LEU A 187 12.46 1.05 -1.12
CA LEU A 187 12.75 -0.23 -0.49
C LEU A 187 14.19 -0.71 -0.81
N GLN A 188 14.67 -0.53 -2.04
CA GLN A 188 16.06 -0.80 -2.42
C GLN A 188 17.07 0.16 -1.77
N LYS A 189 16.74 1.45 -1.65
CA LYS A 189 17.60 2.45 -0.98
C LYS A 189 17.71 2.21 0.53
N ILE A 190 16.60 1.86 1.19
CA ILE A 190 16.60 1.58 2.63
C ILE A 190 17.47 0.35 2.94
N LEU A 191 17.43 -0.69 2.09
CA LEU A 191 18.32 -1.84 2.22
C LEU A 191 19.79 -1.43 2.09
N ARG A 192 20.15 -0.66 1.05
CA ARG A 192 21.54 -0.23 0.82
C ARG A 192 22.09 0.74 1.86
N CYS A 193 21.25 1.51 2.55
CA CYS A 193 21.70 2.42 3.61
C CYS A 193 21.87 1.74 4.98
N ARG A 194 21.48 0.46 5.13
CA ARG A 194 21.52 -0.27 6.42
C ARG A 194 22.53 -1.43 6.44
N GLU A 195 23.36 -1.55 5.40
CA GLU A 195 24.55 -2.41 5.37
C GLU A 195 25.82 -1.61 5.70
#